data_AF-A0A7K9I718-F1
#
_entry.id   AF-A0A7K9I718-F1
#
_cell.length_a   1.000
_cell.length_b   1.000
_cell.length_c   1.000
_cell.angle_alpha   90.00
_cell.angle_beta   90.00
_cell.angle_gamma   90.00
#
_symmetry.space_group_name_H-M   'P 1'
#
loop_
_entity.id
_entity.type
_entity.pdbx_description
1 polymer ?
#
loop_
_entity_poly.entity_id
_entity_poly.type
_entity_poly.pdbx_seq_one_letter_code
_entity_poly.pdbx_strand_id
1 'polypeptide(L)'
;CDISNLGCEERRELLAALGQAVAFVTTMIFQDGSSQLTSEQALTSSVKGVVVLVKNQTDHPCPSSHSPTDYTWNAAKEKEKLIYLKTEWSPLWEQEQQAHKKFAWQVLFQMLHCKVPIICFNAKDFLRTLLQVCGNEISWKQVAGSVVLDPKIAAWLIDPSDTVPSFECLTQKYLEKPNSKEFVNIKITCSYYLYQYQNLGVNLEKLYKVMMDLAHDLKVQGLWKLFCTLELPLIKILAVMETHKIHVNKQELNKTSEILGLRLKELEQEAHQVAGERFLLTSSSQLREVLFEKLKLHTLCEKLHRTEIQQLVSTSEVVLQKLKDLHPLPKIILEYRQVHKMKSTYVDGLRTCMRKGFISSTWNQTGTVTGRISAKHPNIQGISKHPVRITKKQFIKGK
;
A
#
# COMPACT_ATOMS: atom_id res chain seq x y z
N CYS A 1 -14.92 25.18 -5.54
CA CYS A 1 -16.31 25.13 -6.04
C CYS A 1 -16.83 23.71 -5.87
N ASP A 2 -17.93 23.50 -5.12
CA ASP A 2 -18.62 22.21 -5.11
C ASP A 2 -19.49 22.11 -6.37
N ILE A 3 -19.21 21.11 -7.21
CA ILE A 3 -19.85 21.00 -8.51
C ILE A 3 -21.35 20.65 -8.42
N SER A 4 -21.83 20.15 -7.28
CA SER A 4 -23.25 19.88 -7.09
C SER A 4 -24.10 21.15 -7.11
N ASN A 5 -23.49 22.29 -6.76
CA ASN A 5 -24.18 23.56 -6.64
C ASN A 5 -24.20 24.34 -7.97
N LEU A 6 -23.58 23.80 -9.02
CA LEU A 6 -23.49 24.46 -10.32
C LEU A 6 -24.81 24.35 -11.10
N GLY A 7 -25.25 25.48 -11.66
CA GLY A 7 -26.33 25.55 -12.63
C GLY A 7 -25.94 24.99 -14.00
N CYS A 8 -26.91 24.85 -14.91
CA CYS A 8 -26.67 24.20 -16.21
C CYS A 8 -25.59 24.90 -17.06
N GLU A 9 -25.56 26.23 -17.08
CA GLU A 9 -24.54 26.99 -17.80
C GLU A 9 -23.15 26.78 -17.21
N GLU A 10 -23.03 26.93 -15.89
CA GLU A 10 -21.76 26.76 -15.18
C GLU A 10 -21.21 25.33 -15.34
N ARG A 11 -22.10 24.33 -15.42
CA ARG A 11 -21.72 22.94 -15.74
C ARG A 11 -21.13 22.83 -17.14
N ARG A 12 -21.71 23.47 -18.15
CA ARG A 12 -21.17 23.48 -19.52
C ARG A 12 -19.83 24.21 -19.58
N GLU A 13 -19.71 25.34 -18.91
CA GLU A 13 -18.45 26.08 -18.80
C GLU A 13 -17.36 25.28 -18.09
N LEU A 14 -17.72 24.52 -17.05
CA LEU A 14 -16.78 23.63 -16.39
C LEU A 14 -16.29 22.54 -17.34
N LEU A 15 -17.19 21.85 -18.04
CA LEU A 15 -16.80 20.82 -19.03
C LEU A 15 -15.94 21.41 -20.15
N ALA A 16 -16.24 22.62 -20.63
CA ALA A 16 -15.40 23.32 -21.61
C ALA A 16 -14.00 23.62 -21.04
N ALA A 17 -13.91 24.11 -19.80
CA ALA A 17 -12.64 24.38 -19.13
C ALA A 17 -11.81 23.09 -18.93
N LEU A 18 -12.43 21.97 -18.58
CA LEU A 18 -11.74 20.67 -18.48
C LEU A 18 -11.17 20.20 -19.83
N GLY A 19 -11.81 20.56 -20.95
CA GLY A 19 -11.32 20.27 -22.29
C GLY A 19 -10.11 21.11 -22.71
N GLN A 20 -9.91 22.27 -22.09
CA GLN A 20 -8.78 23.18 -22.33
C GLN A 20 -7.66 23.06 -21.28
N ALA A 21 -7.87 22.24 -20.25
CA ALA A 21 -6.91 22.04 -19.19
C ALA A 21 -5.59 21.47 -19.73
N VAL A 22 -4.46 21.91 -19.18
CA VAL A 22 -3.13 21.37 -19.49
C VAL A 22 -2.67 20.32 -18.48
N ALA A 23 -3.25 20.33 -17.28
CA ALA A 23 -3.02 19.34 -16.24
C ALA A 23 -4.17 19.35 -15.21
N PHE A 24 -4.39 18.22 -14.57
CA PHE A 24 -5.25 18.11 -13.39
C PHE A 24 -4.39 17.75 -12.19
N VAL A 25 -4.54 18.45 -11.07
CA VAL A 25 -3.84 18.12 -9.82
C VAL A 25 -4.87 17.74 -8.79
N THR A 26 -4.80 16.52 -8.25
CA THR A 26 -5.91 15.96 -7.47
C THR A 26 -5.48 15.23 -6.21
N THR A 27 -6.36 15.27 -5.22
CA THR A 27 -6.27 14.51 -3.98
C THR A 27 -7.65 14.07 -3.53
N MET A 28 -7.72 12.90 -2.91
CA MET A 28 -8.90 12.45 -2.16
C MET A 28 -8.96 13.13 -0.79
N ILE A 29 -10.19 13.37 -0.33
CA ILE A 29 -10.53 13.81 1.03
C ILE A 29 -11.33 12.69 1.71
N PHE A 30 -11.03 12.45 2.98
CA PHE A 30 -11.67 11.43 3.81
C PHE A 30 -12.70 12.04 4.79
N GLN A 31 -13.54 11.20 5.40
CA GLN A 31 -14.61 11.65 6.31
C GLN A 31 -14.09 12.31 7.59
N ASP A 32 -12.87 11.98 8.01
CA ASP A 32 -12.19 12.63 9.14
C ASP A 32 -11.62 14.02 8.77
N GLY A 33 -11.82 14.43 7.52
CA GLY A 33 -11.35 15.68 6.94
C GLY A 33 -9.87 15.69 6.58
N SER A 34 -9.18 14.54 6.70
CA SER A 34 -7.83 14.38 6.18
C SER A 34 -7.83 14.22 4.65
N SER A 35 -6.64 14.31 4.05
CA SER A 35 -6.41 14.06 2.62
C SER A 35 -5.22 13.15 2.40
N GLN A 36 -4.99 12.73 1.15
CA GLN A 36 -3.77 12.00 0.78
C GLN A 36 -2.49 12.80 1.09
N LEU A 37 -2.60 14.14 1.22
CA LEU A 37 -1.48 15.06 1.43
C LEU A 37 -1.17 15.35 2.90
N THR A 38 -2.05 14.99 3.85
CA THR A 38 -1.92 15.38 5.27
C THR A 38 -1.81 14.20 6.23
N SER A 39 -1.95 12.97 5.74
CA SER A 39 -1.97 11.77 6.60
C SER A 39 -0.90 10.77 6.20
N GLU A 40 -0.13 10.34 7.20
CA GLU A 40 0.53 9.03 7.15
C GLU A 40 -0.48 7.95 7.56
N GLN A 41 -1.15 7.37 6.56
CA GLN A 41 -1.78 6.04 6.59
C GLN A 41 -2.73 5.69 7.76
N ALA A 42 -3.74 6.51 8.07
CA ALA A 42 -4.91 6.02 8.79
C ALA A 42 -5.96 5.43 7.80
N LEU A 43 -5.77 4.14 7.45
CA LEU A 43 -6.51 3.35 6.44
C LEU A 43 -7.99 3.03 6.74
N THR A 44 -8.67 3.79 7.60
CA THR A 44 -10.03 3.42 8.08
C THR A 44 -11.15 4.38 7.71
N SER A 45 -10.83 5.61 7.30
CA SER A 45 -11.84 6.60 6.93
C SER A 45 -12.28 6.41 5.47
N SER A 46 -13.60 6.44 5.21
CA SER A 46 -14.12 6.35 3.84
C SER A 46 -13.85 7.64 3.07
N VAL A 47 -13.81 7.55 1.73
CA VAL A 47 -13.59 8.71 0.88
C VAL A 47 -14.86 9.56 0.82
N LYS A 48 -14.74 10.82 1.25
CA LYS A 48 -15.81 11.83 1.22
C LYS A 48 -15.97 12.46 -0.15
N GLY A 49 -14.84 12.75 -0.80
CA GLY A 49 -14.81 13.36 -2.12
C GLY A 49 -13.41 13.47 -2.71
N VAL A 50 -13.34 14.04 -3.91
CA VAL A 50 -12.12 14.30 -4.65
C VAL A 50 -12.02 15.81 -4.90
N VAL A 51 -10.87 16.41 -4.63
CA VAL A 51 -10.58 17.79 -5.03
C VAL A 51 -9.65 17.79 -6.22
N VAL A 52 -9.93 18.67 -7.17
CA VAL A 52 -9.17 18.82 -8.41
C VAL A 52 -8.87 20.29 -8.62
N LEU A 53 -7.61 20.61 -8.78
CA LEU A 53 -7.13 21.87 -9.33
C LEU A 53 -6.97 21.69 -10.84
N VAL A 54 -7.71 22.48 -11.61
CA VAL A 54 -7.66 22.52 -13.08
C VAL A 54 -6.67 23.60 -13.48
N LYS A 55 -5.53 23.19 -14.04
CA LYS A 55 -4.50 24.11 -14.54
C LYS A 55 -4.71 24.36 -16.02
N ASN A 56 -4.71 25.63 -16.42
CA ASN A 56 -4.89 26.07 -17.81
C ASN A 56 -3.61 26.63 -18.44
N GLN A 57 -2.52 26.70 -17.67
CA GLN A 57 -1.20 27.12 -18.13
C GLN A 57 -0.14 26.24 -17.45
N THR A 58 0.95 25.95 -18.16
CA THR A 58 2.15 25.35 -17.57
C THR A 58 2.98 26.48 -16.98
N ASP A 59 3.32 26.41 -15.70
CA ASP A 59 4.30 27.33 -15.12
C ASP A 59 5.62 27.16 -15.90
N HIS A 60 6.11 28.23 -16.55
CA HIS A 60 7.45 28.21 -17.15
C HIS A 60 8.48 27.91 -16.04
N PRO A 61 9.54 27.13 -16.32
CA PRO A 61 10.61 26.93 -15.34
C PRO A 61 11.15 28.31 -14.96
N CYS A 62 10.98 28.67 -13.69
CA CYS A 62 11.32 29.99 -13.19
C CYS A 62 12.83 30.22 -13.36
N PRO A 63 13.28 31.33 -13.99
CA PRO A 63 14.69 31.68 -13.98
C PRO A 63 15.13 31.96 -12.53
N SER A 64 16.29 31.44 -12.19
CA SER A 64 16.88 31.44 -10.85
C SER A 64 17.25 32.85 -10.37
N SER A 65 16.30 33.59 -9.80
CA SER A 65 16.51 34.69 -8.85
C SER A 65 15.16 35.33 -8.56
N HIS A 66 14.69 35.44 -7.31
CA HIS A 66 13.97 36.61 -6.78
C HIS A 66 13.73 36.46 -5.26
N SER A 67 13.70 37.61 -4.59
CA SER A 67 13.77 37.87 -3.15
C SER A 67 12.46 37.64 -2.38
N PRO A 68 12.51 37.44 -1.05
CA PRO A 68 11.40 36.95 -0.25
C PRO A 68 10.57 38.07 0.39
N THR A 69 10.03 39.00 -0.40
CA THR A 69 9.07 40.00 0.10
C THR A 69 8.25 40.54 -1.06
N ASP A 70 7.16 39.85 -1.41
CA ASP A 70 5.95 40.41 -2.05
C ASP A 70 4.94 39.27 -2.26
N TYR A 71 4.23 38.90 -1.18
CA TYR A 71 3.01 38.10 -1.28
C TYR A 71 1.80 39.02 -1.13
N THR A 72 1.64 39.94 -2.07
CA THR A 72 0.34 40.55 -2.35
C THR A 72 -0.22 39.85 -3.58
N TRP A 73 -1.25 39.04 -3.36
CA TRP A 73 -1.99 38.29 -4.36
C TRP A 73 -2.75 39.25 -5.29
N ASN A 74 -2.03 39.92 -6.18
CA ASN A 74 -2.58 40.78 -7.21
C ASN A 74 -3.16 39.92 -8.34
N ALA A 75 -4.49 39.77 -8.33
CA ALA A 75 -5.44 39.84 -9.45
C ALA A 75 -5.09 39.27 -10.86
N ALA A 76 -4.07 38.44 -11.04
CA ALA A 76 -3.63 37.93 -12.35
C ALA A 76 -3.74 36.40 -12.51
N LYS A 77 -4.25 35.65 -11.52
CA LYS A 77 -4.47 34.19 -11.59
C LYS A 77 -5.96 33.78 -11.64
N GLU A 78 -6.79 34.50 -12.38
CA GLU A 78 -8.21 34.15 -12.58
C GLU A 78 -8.47 32.87 -13.40
N LYS A 79 -7.42 32.16 -13.86
CA LYS A 79 -7.56 31.06 -14.83
C LYS A 79 -7.55 29.65 -14.23
N GLU A 80 -7.19 29.44 -12.97
CA GLU A 80 -7.12 28.10 -12.36
C GLU A 80 -8.38 27.83 -11.53
N LYS A 81 -9.07 26.71 -11.79
CA LYS A 81 -10.33 26.37 -11.11
C LYS A 81 -10.11 25.24 -10.10
N LEU A 82 -10.45 25.48 -8.84
CA LEU A 82 -10.49 24.45 -7.80
C LEU A 82 -11.90 23.88 -7.66
N ILE A 83 -12.08 22.61 -8.03
CA ILE A 83 -13.36 21.90 -7.97
C ILE A 83 -13.35 20.79 -6.92
N TYR A 84 -14.51 20.54 -6.33
CA TYR A 84 -14.76 19.45 -5.40
C TYR A 84 -15.86 18.54 -5.96
N LEU A 85 -15.58 17.25 -5.98
CA LEU A 85 -16.45 16.19 -6.46
C LEU A 85 -16.84 15.31 -5.28
N LYS A 86 -18.11 15.35 -4.89
CA LYS A 86 -18.65 14.46 -3.86
C LYS A 86 -18.68 13.02 -4.38
N THR A 87 -18.14 12.07 -3.60
CA THR A 87 -18.15 10.64 -3.95
C THR A 87 -19.16 9.82 -3.16
N GLU A 88 -19.63 10.35 -2.03
CA GLU A 88 -20.66 9.73 -1.19
C GLU A 88 -22.06 10.19 -1.60
N TRP A 89 -22.99 9.24 -1.72
CA TRP A 89 -24.37 9.49 -2.09
C TRP A 89 -25.31 8.72 -1.16
N SER A 90 -26.29 9.41 -0.58
CA SER A 90 -27.25 8.81 0.35
C SER A 90 -28.36 8.11 -0.45
N PRO A 91 -28.78 6.90 -0.07
CA PRO A 91 -29.82 6.16 -0.81
C PRO A 91 -31.24 6.75 -0.67
N LEU A 92 -31.42 7.84 0.11
CA LEU A 92 -32.74 8.35 0.53
C LEU A 92 -33.32 9.46 -0.36
N TRP A 93 -32.57 10.02 -1.32
CA TRP A 93 -33.04 11.10 -2.22
C TRP A 93 -32.68 10.76 -3.67
N GLU A 94 -33.62 10.19 -4.42
CA GLU A 94 -33.30 9.42 -5.64
C GLU A 94 -33.10 10.23 -6.94
N GLN A 95 -33.72 11.41 -7.11
CA GLN A 95 -33.67 12.11 -8.41
C GLN A 95 -32.58 13.18 -8.51
N GLU A 96 -32.56 14.18 -7.61
CA GLU A 96 -31.55 15.25 -7.67
C GLU A 96 -30.14 14.75 -7.37
N GLN A 97 -29.97 13.87 -6.37
CA GLN A 97 -28.65 13.28 -6.09
C GLN A 97 -28.16 12.44 -7.26
N GLN A 98 -29.05 11.77 -7.99
CA GLN A 98 -28.67 11.00 -9.17
C GLN A 98 -28.19 11.90 -10.31
N ALA A 99 -28.80 13.08 -10.51
CA ALA A 99 -28.33 14.05 -11.48
C ALA A 99 -26.94 14.61 -11.10
N HIS A 100 -26.71 14.92 -9.82
CA HIS A 100 -25.42 15.40 -9.32
C HIS A 100 -24.33 14.32 -9.43
N LYS A 101 -24.68 13.07 -9.11
CA LYS A 101 -23.82 11.91 -9.26
C LYS A 101 -23.40 11.68 -10.70
N LYS A 102 -24.36 11.70 -11.64
CA LYS A 102 -24.09 11.59 -13.07
C LYS A 102 -23.16 12.69 -13.56
N PHE A 103 -23.37 13.93 -13.12
CA PHE A 103 -22.49 15.04 -13.49
C PHE A 103 -21.08 14.89 -12.92
N ALA A 104 -20.94 14.46 -11.65
CA ALA A 104 -19.63 14.17 -11.06
C ALA A 104 -18.88 13.08 -11.82
N TRP A 105 -19.58 12.02 -12.22
CA TRP A 105 -19.02 10.96 -13.06
C TRP A 105 -18.62 11.45 -14.45
N GLN A 106 -19.41 12.32 -15.06
CA GLN A 106 -19.08 12.95 -16.34
C GLN A 106 -17.78 13.76 -16.25
N VAL A 107 -17.61 14.54 -15.18
CA VAL A 107 -16.37 15.31 -14.92
C VAL A 107 -15.17 14.37 -14.76
N LEU A 108 -15.27 13.34 -13.92
CA LEU A 108 -14.19 12.36 -13.71
C LEU A 108 -13.84 11.62 -15.00
N PHE A 109 -14.86 11.22 -15.75
CA PHE A 109 -14.70 10.56 -17.04
C PHE A 109 -13.95 11.47 -18.02
N GLN A 110 -14.35 12.73 -18.15
CA GLN A 110 -13.67 13.68 -19.01
C GLN A 110 -12.21 13.88 -18.60
N MET A 111 -11.93 14.03 -17.30
CA MET A 111 -10.55 14.13 -16.80
C MET A 111 -9.67 12.94 -17.22
N LEU A 112 -10.20 11.71 -17.15
CA LEU A 112 -9.48 10.50 -17.56
C LEU A 112 -9.26 10.44 -19.09
N HIS A 113 -10.11 11.09 -19.89
CA HIS A 113 -10.06 11.07 -21.36
C HIS A 113 -9.28 12.24 -21.98
N CYS A 114 -9.08 13.35 -21.29
CA CYS A 114 -8.43 14.55 -21.83
C CYS A 114 -6.96 14.35 -22.26
N LYS A 115 -6.35 13.17 -22.06
CA LYS A 115 -4.94 12.82 -22.38
C LYS A 115 -3.87 13.74 -21.77
N VAL A 116 -4.26 14.70 -20.94
CA VAL A 116 -3.39 15.54 -20.14
C VAL A 116 -2.99 14.85 -18.84
N PRO A 117 -1.82 15.20 -18.25
CA PRO A 117 -1.36 14.57 -17.03
C PRO A 117 -2.31 14.86 -15.85
N ILE A 118 -2.64 13.82 -15.11
CA ILE A 118 -3.27 13.89 -13.80
C ILE A 118 -2.18 13.70 -12.75
N ILE A 119 -1.92 14.68 -11.90
CA ILE A 119 -0.96 14.58 -10.81
C ILE A 119 -1.73 14.19 -9.55
N CYS A 120 -1.39 13.05 -8.97
CA CYS A 120 -2.05 12.55 -7.77
C CYS A 120 -1.04 11.89 -6.83
N PHE A 121 -1.00 12.34 -5.59
CA PHE A 121 -0.19 11.70 -4.56
C PHE A 121 -0.82 10.36 -4.17
N ASN A 122 -0.14 9.23 -4.41
CA ASN A 122 -0.72 7.88 -4.27
C ASN A 122 -1.87 7.62 -5.27
N ALA A 123 -1.52 7.63 -6.55
CA ALA A 123 -2.41 7.51 -7.70
C ALA A 123 -3.18 6.17 -7.74
N LYS A 124 -2.58 5.08 -7.26
CA LYS A 124 -3.24 3.76 -7.23
C LYS A 124 -4.50 3.79 -6.39
N ASP A 125 -4.43 4.40 -5.21
CA ASP A 125 -5.58 4.50 -4.31
C ASP A 125 -6.67 5.41 -4.88
N PHE A 126 -6.29 6.49 -5.56
CA PHE A 126 -7.23 7.34 -6.29
C PHE A 126 -7.98 6.55 -7.38
N LEU A 127 -7.25 5.85 -8.25
CA LEU A 127 -7.86 5.07 -9.33
C LEU A 127 -8.72 3.92 -8.81
N ARG A 128 -8.28 3.23 -7.75
CA ARG A 128 -9.07 2.18 -7.08
C ARG A 128 -10.39 2.75 -6.56
N THR A 129 -10.36 3.91 -5.93
CA THR A 129 -11.57 4.59 -5.44
C THR A 129 -12.50 4.96 -6.58
N LEU A 130 -11.99 5.49 -7.69
CA LEU A 130 -12.81 5.82 -8.85
C LEU A 130 -13.53 4.59 -9.41
N LEU A 131 -12.81 3.47 -9.57
CA LEU A 131 -13.37 2.20 -10.04
C LEU A 131 -14.46 1.66 -9.09
N GLN A 132 -14.32 1.87 -7.78
CA GLN A 132 -15.30 1.42 -6.79
C GLN A 132 -16.53 2.32 -6.71
N VAL A 133 -16.35 3.64 -6.74
CA VAL A 133 -17.42 4.64 -6.59
C VAL A 133 -18.23 4.79 -7.88
N CYS A 134 -17.57 4.73 -9.04
CA CYS A 134 -18.22 4.90 -10.33
C CYS A 134 -18.81 3.58 -10.88
N GLY A 135 -18.46 2.44 -10.27
CA GLY A 135 -19.05 1.14 -10.59
C GLY A 135 -19.00 0.82 -12.09
N ASN A 136 -20.16 0.59 -12.71
CA ASN A 136 -20.27 0.23 -14.13
C ASN A 136 -20.03 1.39 -15.11
N GLU A 137 -20.01 2.64 -14.64
CA GLU A 137 -19.86 3.82 -15.51
C GLU A 137 -18.40 4.03 -15.93
N ILE A 138 -17.45 3.67 -15.05
CA ILE A 138 -16.03 3.71 -15.34
C ILE A 138 -15.48 2.29 -15.19
N SER A 139 -15.38 1.61 -16.33
CA SER A 139 -14.62 0.38 -16.50
C SER A 139 -13.11 0.61 -16.41
N TRP A 140 -12.39 -0.47 -16.10
CA TRP A 140 -10.93 -0.50 -16.09
C TRP A 140 -10.29 -0.06 -17.43
N LYS A 141 -11.00 -0.22 -18.55
CA LYS A 141 -10.51 0.19 -19.88
C LYS A 141 -10.38 1.70 -20.01
N GLN A 142 -11.30 2.46 -19.41
CA GLN A 142 -11.24 3.93 -19.44
C GLN A 142 -10.11 4.45 -18.55
N VAL A 143 -9.84 3.79 -17.42
CA VAL A 143 -8.67 4.10 -16.58
C VAL A 143 -7.36 3.74 -17.26
N ALA A 144 -7.32 2.69 -18.10
CA ALA A 144 -6.10 2.24 -18.78
C ALA A 144 -5.46 3.33 -19.66
N GLY A 145 -6.27 4.20 -20.27
CA GLY A 145 -5.83 5.26 -21.18
C GLY A 145 -5.31 6.53 -20.51
N SER A 146 -5.52 6.73 -19.20
CA SER A 146 -5.11 7.95 -18.52
C SER A 146 -3.62 7.98 -18.18
N VAL A 147 -3.04 9.18 -18.12
CA VAL A 147 -1.66 9.41 -17.66
C VAL A 147 -1.73 10.01 -16.27
N VAL A 148 -1.39 9.22 -15.24
CA VAL A 148 -1.41 9.67 -13.86
C VAL A 148 0.01 9.69 -13.31
N LEU A 149 0.52 10.87 -12.99
CA LEU A 149 1.84 11.09 -12.43
C LEU A 149 1.75 10.96 -10.90
N ASP A 150 2.58 10.08 -10.33
CA ASP A 150 2.66 9.86 -8.88
C ASP A 150 4.05 10.26 -8.36
N PRO A 151 4.15 11.35 -7.59
CA PRO A 151 5.43 11.81 -7.06
C PRO A 151 6.05 10.84 -6.04
N LYS A 152 5.26 9.97 -5.39
CA LYS A 152 5.83 8.93 -4.50
C LYS A 152 6.64 7.91 -5.29
N ILE A 153 6.14 7.51 -6.45
CA ILE A 153 6.83 6.57 -7.33
C ILE A 153 8.05 7.23 -7.97
N ALA A 154 7.93 8.50 -8.38
CA ALA A 154 9.06 9.26 -8.90
C ALA A 154 10.20 9.39 -7.87
N ALA A 155 9.86 9.75 -6.63
CA ALA A 155 10.85 9.85 -5.55
C ALA A 155 11.49 8.51 -5.22
N TRP A 156 10.69 7.43 -5.17
CA TRP A 156 11.20 6.07 -4.95
C TRP A 156 12.11 5.58 -6.09
N LEU A 157 11.86 5.96 -7.34
CA LEU A 157 12.77 5.63 -8.45
C LEU A 157 14.13 6.31 -8.31
N ILE A 158 14.14 7.55 -7.81
CA ILE A 158 15.38 8.32 -7.57
C ILE A 158 16.16 7.73 -6.38
N ASP A 159 15.47 7.44 -5.28
CA ASP A 159 16.06 6.83 -4.10
C ASP A 159 15.17 5.67 -3.59
N PRO A 160 15.42 4.44 -4.03
CA PRO A 160 14.59 3.30 -3.65
C PRO A 160 14.88 2.81 -2.22
N SER A 161 15.95 3.31 -1.58
CA SER A 161 16.34 2.96 -0.21
C SER A 161 15.64 3.80 0.85
N ASP A 162 15.20 5.00 0.48
CA ASP A 162 14.44 5.88 1.35
C ASP A 162 13.06 5.28 1.65
N THR A 163 12.57 5.55 2.86
CA THR A 163 11.22 5.17 3.25
C THR A 163 10.20 5.94 2.41
N VAL A 164 9.05 5.34 2.11
CA VAL A 164 8.03 5.96 1.23
C VAL A 164 7.66 7.35 1.76
N PRO A 165 8.09 8.44 1.10
CA PRO A 165 8.09 9.74 1.73
C PRO A 165 6.67 10.30 1.83
N SER A 166 6.40 10.99 2.93
CA SER A 166 5.18 11.77 3.11
C SER A 166 5.16 12.96 2.15
N PHE A 167 3.98 13.55 1.93
CA PHE A 167 3.86 14.74 1.07
C PHE A 167 4.65 15.92 1.66
N GLU A 168 4.64 16.05 2.99
CA GLU A 168 5.40 17.06 3.72
C GLU A 168 6.91 16.87 3.53
N CYS A 169 7.40 15.63 3.64
CA CYS A 169 8.81 15.31 3.39
C CYS A 169 9.23 15.68 1.95
N LEU A 170 8.42 15.33 0.94
CA LEU A 170 8.72 15.72 -0.45
C LEU A 170 8.67 17.24 -0.66
N THR A 171 7.68 17.91 -0.07
CA THR A 171 7.56 19.37 -0.14
C THR A 171 8.78 20.05 0.46
N GLN A 172 9.22 19.61 1.64
CA GLN A 172 10.41 20.15 2.30
C GLN A 172 11.67 19.90 1.46
N LYS A 173 11.84 18.68 0.93
CA LYS A 173 13.02 18.30 0.13
C LYS A 173 13.15 19.08 -1.18
N TYR A 174 12.04 19.35 -1.87
CA TYR A 174 12.05 19.94 -3.22
C TYR A 174 11.74 21.44 -3.25
N LEU A 175 10.92 21.96 -2.31
CA LEU A 175 10.47 23.36 -2.34
C LEU A 175 11.14 24.24 -1.27
N GLU A 176 11.64 23.66 -0.18
CA GLU A 176 12.29 24.42 0.90
C GLU A 176 13.81 24.30 0.77
N LYS A 177 14.51 25.44 0.64
CA LYS A 177 15.98 25.45 0.59
C LYS A 177 16.54 25.00 1.95
N PRO A 178 17.66 24.26 1.99
CA PRO A 178 18.30 23.80 3.23
C PRO A 178 19.05 24.94 3.95
N ASN A 179 18.35 26.03 4.28
CA ASN A 179 18.86 27.15 5.06
C ASN A 179 18.18 27.21 6.45
N SER A 180 18.01 26.07 7.09
CA SER A 180 17.90 25.97 8.54
C SER A 180 18.39 24.59 8.96
N LYS A 181 19.61 24.54 9.48
CA LYS A 181 20.14 23.37 10.18
C LYS A 181 19.33 23.20 11.46
N GLU A 182 18.30 22.37 11.42
CA GLU A 182 17.76 21.72 12.61
C GLU A 182 16.83 20.58 12.16
N PHE A 183 17.40 19.38 11.98
CA PHE A 183 16.61 18.14 12.01
C PHE A 183 16.15 17.92 13.46
N VAL A 184 15.15 18.69 13.91
CA VAL A 184 14.50 18.42 15.17
C VAL A 184 13.46 17.33 14.92
N ASN A 185 13.66 16.22 15.62
CA ASN A 185 12.75 15.10 15.71
C ASN A 185 11.51 15.53 16.52
N ILE A 186 10.66 16.38 15.94
CA ILE A 186 9.46 16.87 16.65
C ILE A 186 8.33 15.86 16.43
N LYS A 187 8.10 15.04 17.46
CA LYS A 187 6.78 14.45 17.72
C LYS A 187 5.78 15.60 17.90
N ILE A 188 5.11 16.02 16.84
CA ILE A 188 4.04 17.04 16.94
C ILE A 188 2.75 16.33 17.30
N THR A 189 2.38 16.47 18.56
CA THR A 189 1.06 16.19 19.11
C THR A 189 0.04 17.09 18.40
N CYS A 190 -0.80 16.50 17.55
CA CYS A 190 -1.88 17.18 16.85
C CYS A 190 -2.92 17.78 17.83
N SER A 191 -2.92 19.10 17.99
CA SER A 191 -4.04 19.84 18.59
C SER A 191 -5.16 20.01 17.56
N TYR A 192 -6.08 19.05 17.62
CA TYR A 192 -7.53 19.13 17.49
C TYR A 192 -8.19 20.38 16.82
N TYR A 193 -8.84 20.12 15.68
CA TYR A 193 -10.09 20.73 15.15
C TYR A 193 -10.15 22.26 15.04
N LEU A 194 -9.77 22.84 13.88
CA LEU A 194 -10.56 23.87 13.17
C LEU A 194 -9.99 24.37 11.81
N TYR A 195 -8.88 23.84 11.27
CA TYR A 195 -8.21 24.37 10.06
C TYR A 195 -8.30 23.51 8.77
N GLN A 196 -9.34 22.69 8.60
CA GLN A 196 -9.33 21.58 7.63
C GLN A 196 -9.55 21.89 6.13
N TYR A 197 -9.70 23.15 5.69
CA TYR A 197 -9.83 23.46 4.25
C TYR A 197 -8.95 24.59 3.72
N GLN A 198 -8.22 25.31 4.58
CA GLN A 198 -7.59 26.57 4.17
C GLN A 198 -6.28 26.47 3.38
N ASN A 199 -5.76 25.27 3.09
CA ASN A 199 -4.56 25.15 2.25
C ASN A 199 -4.59 24.05 1.19
N LEU A 200 -5.74 23.43 0.88
CA LEU A 200 -5.74 22.33 -0.10
C LEU A 200 -5.41 22.79 -1.53
N GLY A 201 -5.90 23.95 -1.96
CA GLY A 201 -5.50 24.56 -3.23
C GLY A 201 -3.99 24.84 -3.28
N VAL A 202 -3.44 25.42 -2.20
CA VAL A 202 -1.99 25.67 -2.06
C VAL A 202 -1.20 24.36 -2.07
N ASN A 203 -1.67 23.32 -1.39
CA ASN A 203 -1.02 22.01 -1.36
C ASN A 203 -1.06 21.31 -2.72
N LEU A 204 -2.14 21.48 -3.48
CA LEU A 204 -2.20 20.98 -4.87
C LEU A 204 -1.24 21.75 -5.78
N GLU A 205 -1.08 23.06 -5.60
CA GLU A 205 -0.03 23.81 -6.31
C GLU A 205 1.38 23.33 -5.94
N LYS A 206 1.65 23.11 -4.65
CA LYS A 206 2.91 22.53 -4.18
C LYS A 206 3.13 21.13 -4.78
N LEU A 207 2.10 20.29 -4.80
CA LEU A 207 2.14 18.96 -5.39
C LEU A 207 2.50 18.99 -6.87
N TYR A 208 1.94 19.94 -7.63
CA TYR A 208 2.30 20.14 -9.02
C TYR A 208 3.78 20.49 -9.17
N LYS A 209 4.27 21.49 -8.43
CA LYS A 209 5.68 21.92 -8.47
C LYS A 209 6.64 20.79 -8.11
N VAL A 210 6.39 20.08 -7.00
CA VAL A 210 7.15 18.90 -6.58
C VAL A 210 7.20 17.85 -7.68
N MET A 211 6.07 17.55 -8.35
CA MET A 211 6.06 16.59 -9.45
C MET A 211 6.85 17.10 -10.67
N MET A 212 6.85 18.40 -10.96
CA MET A 212 7.66 18.95 -12.06
C MET A 212 9.16 18.88 -11.77
N ASP A 213 9.57 19.17 -10.54
CA ASP A 213 10.97 19.07 -10.12
C ASP A 213 11.44 17.60 -10.12
N LEU A 214 10.63 16.68 -9.57
CA LEU A 214 10.86 15.24 -9.67
C LEU A 214 10.96 14.76 -11.13
N ALA A 215 10.11 15.28 -12.02
CA ALA A 215 10.17 14.94 -13.45
C ALA A 215 11.45 15.45 -14.11
N HIS A 216 11.98 16.60 -13.67
CA HIS A 216 13.28 17.09 -14.11
C HIS A 216 14.40 16.15 -13.64
N ASP A 217 14.43 15.80 -12.36
CA ASP A 217 15.46 14.92 -11.79
C ASP A 217 15.45 13.53 -12.42
N LEU A 218 14.26 12.96 -12.66
CA LEU A 218 14.12 11.70 -13.40
C LEU A 218 14.72 11.79 -14.81
N LYS A 219 14.61 12.93 -15.49
CA LYS A 219 15.21 13.12 -16.82
C LYS A 219 16.73 13.23 -16.73
N VAL A 220 17.24 14.01 -15.78
CA VAL A 220 18.68 14.19 -15.54
C VAL A 220 19.35 12.85 -15.22
N GLN A 221 18.68 12.00 -14.44
CA GLN A 221 19.20 10.67 -14.07
C GLN A 221 18.89 9.57 -15.10
N GLY A 222 18.25 9.89 -16.23
CA GLY A 222 17.90 8.90 -17.26
C GLY A 222 16.77 7.92 -16.89
N LEU A 223 16.06 8.18 -15.79
CA LEU A 223 14.98 7.34 -15.26
C LEU A 223 13.59 7.68 -15.85
N TRP A 224 13.46 8.81 -16.56
CA TRP A 224 12.18 9.27 -17.11
C TRP A 224 11.49 8.24 -18.01
N LYS A 225 12.24 7.56 -18.87
CA LYS A 225 11.68 6.51 -19.73
C LYS A 225 11.12 5.35 -18.91
N LEU A 226 11.87 4.86 -17.92
CA LEU A 226 11.44 3.80 -17.02
C LEU A 226 10.15 4.19 -16.27
N PHE A 227 10.13 5.40 -15.71
CA PHE A 227 8.95 5.97 -15.06
C PHE A 227 7.73 5.93 -15.99
N CYS A 228 7.83 6.50 -17.18
CA CYS A 228 6.71 6.61 -18.11
C CYS A 228 6.26 5.27 -18.73
N THR A 229 7.18 4.37 -19.05
CA THR A 229 6.85 3.16 -19.83
C THR A 229 6.57 1.94 -18.96
N LEU A 230 7.07 1.91 -17.72
CA LEU A 230 6.91 0.76 -16.82
C LEU A 230 6.10 1.14 -15.58
N GLU A 231 6.55 2.14 -14.83
CA GLU A 231 5.97 2.41 -13.51
C GLU A 231 4.57 3.03 -13.59
N LEU A 232 4.37 4.04 -14.44
CA LEU A 232 3.05 4.70 -14.57
C LEU A 232 1.96 3.77 -15.11
N PRO A 233 2.19 2.93 -16.13
CA PRO A 233 1.21 1.94 -16.57
C PRO A 233 0.83 0.94 -15.48
N LEU A 234 1.79 0.54 -14.63
CA LEU A 234 1.58 -0.46 -13.58
C LEU A 234 0.61 0.01 -12.49
N ILE A 235 0.58 1.31 -12.16
CA ILE A 235 -0.36 1.91 -11.19
C ILE A 235 -1.81 1.47 -11.49
N LYS A 236 -2.19 1.55 -12.78
CA LYS A 236 -3.54 1.25 -13.27
C LYS A 236 -3.85 -0.23 -13.12
N ILE A 237 -2.89 -1.09 -13.43
CA ILE A 237 -3.03 -2.56 -13.30
C ILE A 237 -3.23 -2.91 -11.83
N LEU A 238 -2.40 -2.37 -10.93
CA LEU A 238 -2.50 -2.64 -9.49
C LEU A 238 -3.83 -2.15 -8.90
N ALA A 239 -4.29 -0.96 -9.31
CA ALA A 239 -5.60 -0.45 -8.89
C ALA A 239 -6.75 -1.41 -9.28
N VAL A 240 -6.73 -1.95 -10.50
CA VAL A 240 -7.70 -2.95 -10.98
C VAL A 240 -7.58 -4.27 -10.22
N MET A 241 -6.36 -4.74 -9.97
CA MET A 241 -6.16 -5.97 -9.18
C MET A 241 -6.75 -5.86 -7.77
N GLU A 242 -6.71 -4.67 -7.16
CA GLU A 242 -7.29 -4.42 -5.83
C GLU A 242 -8.82 -4.26 -5.82
N THR A 243 -9.46 -3.99 -6.96
CA THR A 243 -10.92 -4.02 -7.06
C THR A 243 -11.46 -5.43 -7.26
N HIS A 244 -10.63 -6.33 -7.80
CA HIS A 244 -10.96 -7.74 -7.95
C HIS A 244 -10.75 -8.52 -6.65
N LYS A 245 -11.48 -9.62 -6.55
CA LYS A 245 -11.58 -10.46 -5.36
C LYS A 245 -11.41 -11.92 -5.73
N ILE A 246 -10.69 -12.67 -4.90
CA ILE A 246 -10.42 -14.10 -5.09
C ILE A 246 -11.31 -14.86 -4.11
N HIS A 247 -12.12 -15.79 -4.61
CA HIS A 247 -12.97 -16.63 -3.77
C HIS A 247 -12.15 -17.64 -2.99
N VAL A 248 -12.49 -17.84 -1.71
CA VAL A 248 -11.79 -18.75 -0.81
C VAL A 248 -12.80 -19.59 -0.04
N ASN A 249 -12.59 -20.91 -0.02
CA ASN A 249 -13.48 -21.82 0.69
C ASN A 249 -13.28 -21.73 2.22
N LYS A 250 -14.16 -20.97 2.89
CA LYS A 250 -14.14 -20.77 4.34
C LYS A 250 -14.31 -22.08 5.12
N GLN A 251 -15.21 -22.96 4.66
CA GLN A 251 -15.49 -24.21 5.36
C GLN A 251 -14.28 -25.14 5.34
N GLU A 252 -13.60 -25.24 4.20
CA GLU A 252 -12.41 -26.07 4.05
C GLU A 252 -11.22 -25.52 4.85
N LEU A 253 -11.06 -24.20 4.91
CA LEU A 253 -10.06 -23.58 5.78
C LEU A 253 -10.31 -23.86 7.26
N ASN A 254 -11.57 -23.87 7.73
CA ASN A 254 -11.87 -24.23 9.11
C ASN A 254 -11.48 -25.68 9.43
N LYS A 255 -11.91 -26.63 8.58
CA LYS A 255 -11.58 -28.06 8.73
C LYS A 255 -10.08 -28.28 8.72
N THR A 256 -9.38 -27.65 7.77
CA THR A 256 -7.92 -27.73 7.67
C THR A 256 -7.26 -27.14 8.91
N SER A 257 -7.72 -26.00 9.41
CA SER A 257 -7.20 -25.37 10.63
C SER A 257 -7.26 -26.28 11.85
N GLU A 258 -8.35 -27.06 12.00
CA GLU A 258 -8.54 -28.05 13.05
C GLU A 258 -7.59 -29.24 12.89
N ILE A 259 -7.50 -29.81 11.69
CA ILE A 259 -6.60 -30.94 11.38
C ILE A 259 -5.14 -30.56 11.68
N LEU A 260 -4.70 -29.38 11.22
CA LEU A 260 -3.36 -28.88 11.48
C LEU A 260 -3.15 -28.62 12.98
N GLY A 261 -4.16 -28.11 13.68
CA GLY A 261 -4.10 -27.86 15.12
C GLY A 261 -3.91 -29.15 15.93
N LEU A 262 -4.61 -30.22 15.57
CA LEU A 262 -4.41 -31.54 16.19
C LEU A 262 -3.00 -32.08 15.94
N ARG A 263 -2.52 -32.02 14.68
CA ARG A 263 -1.16 -32.47 14.36
C ARG A 263 -0.08 -31.69 15.10
N LEU A 264 -0.25 -30.37 15.29
CA LEU A 264 0.70 -29.57 16.06
C LEU A 264 0.77 -29.99 17.53
N LYS A 265 -0.36 -30.32 18.15
CA LYS A 265 -0.38 -30.82 19.53
C LYS A 265 0.34 -32.17 19.65
N GLU A 266 0.14 -33.07 18.69
CA GLU A 266 0.86 -34.34 18.65
C GLU A 266 2.37 -34.13 18.52
N LEU A 267 2.80 -33.28 17.57
CA LEU A 267 4.22 -32.99 17.35
C LEU A 267 4.86 -32.30 18.56
N GLU A 268 4.12 -31.44 19.26
CA GLU A 268 4.58 -30.82 20.50
C GLU A 268 4.79 -31.85 21.62
N GLN A 269 3.85 -32.78 21.79
CA GLN A 269 3.98 -33.88 22.76
C GLN A 269 5.17 -34.80 22.40
N GLU A 270 5.28 -35.20 21.13
CA GLU A 270 6.41 -36.00 20.63
C GLU A 270 7.74 -35.27 20.89
N ALA A 271 7.81 -33.96 20.63
CA ALA A 271 9.01 -33.15 20.87
C ALA A 271 9.40 -33.08 22.36
N HIS A 272 8.44 -32.82 23.25
CA HIS A 272 8.69 -32.78 24.69
C HIS A 272 9.15 -34.14 25.22
N GLN A 273 8.56 -35.23 24.71
CA GLN A 273 8.93 -36.59 25.11
C GLN A 273 10.38 -36.91 24.72
N VAL A 274 10.78 -36.65 23.45
CA VAL A 274 12.14 -36.96 23.01
C VAL A 274 13.19 -35.98 23.55
N ALA A 275 12.79 -34.76 23.92
CA ALA A 275 13.68 -33.78 24.54
C ALA A 275 13.89 -34.05 26.04
N GLY A 276 12.97 -34.80 26.68
CA GLY A 276 12.98 -35.03 28.13
C GLY A 276 12.50 -33.83 28.96
N GLU A 277 12.00 -32.77 28.32
CA GLU A 277 11.53 -31.56 29.00
C GLU A 277 10.51 -30.77 28.17
N ARG A 278 9.81 -29.85 28.84
CA ARG A 278 8.88 -28.93 28.20
C ARG A 278 9.58 -27.63 27.82
N PHE A 279 9.36 -27.21 26.59
CA PHE A 279 9.81 -25.94 26.06
C PHE A 279 8.86 -25.44 24.97
N LEU A 280 8.93 -24.16 24.64
CA LEU A 280 8.13 -23.55 23.60
C LEU A 280 8.77 -23.82 22.23
N LEU A 281 8.15 -24.68 21.41
CA LEU A 281 8.67 -25.07 20.08
C LEU A 281 8.75 -23.89 19.10
N THR A 282 7.93 -22.86 19.27
CA THR A 282 7.98 -21.63 18.48
C THR A 282 9.14 -20.71 18.87
N SER A 283 9.75 -20.92 20.05
CA SER A 283 10.92 -20.17 20.49
C SER A 283 12.21 -20.79 19.94
N SER A 284 12.81 -20.10 18.98
CA SER A 284 14.11 -20.51 18.44
C SER A 284 15.23 -20.48 19.49
N SER A 285 15.09 -19.66 20.54
CA SER A 285 16.05 -19.57 21.64
C SER A 285 15.97 -20.80 22.56
N GLN A 286 14.76 -21.16 23.01
CA GLN A 286 14.59 -22.33 23.86
C GLN A 286 14.95 -23.62 23.12
N LEU A 287 14.55 -23.74 21.85
CA LEU A 287 14.96 -24.87 21.03
C LEU A 287 16.49 -24.97 20.88
N ARG A 288 17.19 -23.84 20.75
CA ARG A 288 18.66 -23.81 20.67
C ARG A 288 19.29 -24.36 21.94
N GLU A 289 18.79 -23.94 23.10
CA GLU A 289 19.26 -24.42 24.41
C GLU A 289 19.08 -25.95 24.53
N VAL A 290 17.90 -26.47 24.18
CA VAL A 290 17.63 -27.92 24.19
C VAL A 290 18.61 -28.67 23.27
N LEU A 291 18.77 -28.23 22.02
CA LEU A 291 19.58 -28.94 21.03
C LEU A 291 21.08 -28.93 21.34
N PHE A 292 21.60 -27.82 21.88
CA PHE A 292 23.05 -27.60 21.94
C PHE A 292 23.61 -27.55 23.36
N GLU A 293 22.86 -27.06 24.35
CA GLU A 293 23.36 -27.06 25.73
C GLU A 293 23.05 -28.40 26.42
N LYS A 294 21.83 -28.92 26.23
CA LYS A 294 21.37 -30.15 26.90
C LYS A 294 21.72 -31.40 26.11
N LEU A 295 21.24 -31.50 24.87
CA LEU A 295 21.50 -32.66 24.01
C LEU A 295 22.90 -32.65 23.39
N LYS A 296 23.60 -31.51 23.43
CA LYS A 296 24.97 -31.32 22.93
C LYS A 296 25.19 -31.82 21.49
N LEU A 297 24.17 -31.75 20.63
CA LEU A 297 24.24 -32.34 19.28
C LEU A 297 25.30 -31.70 18.37
N HIS A 298 25.79 -30.51 18.73
CA HIS A 298 26.87 -29.84 18.01
C HIS A 298 28.23 -30.53 18.17
N THR A 299 28.44 -31.30 19.24
CA THR A 299 29.70 -32.06 19.43
C THR A 299 29.75 -33.30 18.54
N LEU A 300 28.59 -33.74 18.05
CA LEU A 300 28.42 -34.94 17.22
C LEU A 300 28.39 -34.62 15.71
N CYS A 301 28.44 -33.34 15.33
CA CYS A 301 28.31 -32.90 13.94
C CYS A 301 29.30 -31.76 13.63
N GLU A 302 30.24 -32.01 12.72
CA GLU A 302 31.16 -30.97 12.26
C GLU A 302 30.46 -29.93 11.35
N LYS A 303 30.92 -28.67 11.43
CA LYS A 303 30.51 -27.57 10.53
C LYS A 303 29.01 -27.23 10.56
N LEU A 304 28.53 -26.80 11.74
CA LEU A 304 27.22 -26.17 11.88
C LEU A 304 27.28 -24.66 11.64
N HIS A 305 26.29 -24.15 10.91
CA HIS A 305 26.17 -22.73 10.59
C HIS A 305 25.85 -21.90 11.84
N ARG A 306 26.55 -20.78 12.04
CA ARG A 306 26.37 -19.84 13.15
C ARG A 306 25.65 -18.57 12.69
N THR A 307 24.94 -17.91 13.58
CA THR A 307 24.29 -16.61 13.27
C THR A 307 25.34 -15.52 13.16
N GLU A 308 25.20 -14.62 12.19
CA GLU A 308 26.19 -13.56 11.93
C GLU A 308 26.36 -12.62 13.12
N ILE A 309 25.25 -12.26 13.78
CA ILE A 309 25.22 -11.24 14.85
C ILE A 309 25.73 -11.80 16.20
N GLN A 310 25.31 -13.00 16.59
CA GLN A 310 25.59 -13.54 17.94
C GLN A 310 26.58 -14.72 17.92
N GLN A 311 27.02 -15.17 16.73
CA GLN A 311 27.90 -16.34 16.57
C GLN A 311 27.37 -17.62 17.24
N LEU A 312 26.06 -17.71 17.46
CA LEU A 312 25.40 -18.86 18.06
C LEU A 312 25.00 -19.85 16.98
N VAL A 313 25.03 -21.15 17.30
CA VAL A 313 24.57 -22.18 16.35
C VAL A 313 23.10 -21.93 16.00
N SER A 314 22.82 -21.84 14.70
CA SER A 314 21.49 -21.53 14.20
C SER A 314 20.55 -22.73 14.36
N THR A 315 19.26 -22.50 14.57
CA THR A 315 18.23 -23.53 14.45
C THR A 315 17.60 -23.51 13.06
N SER A 316 18.30 -23.04 12.03
CA SER A 316 17.79 -22.99 10.66
C SER A 316 17.47 -24.39 10.12
N GLU A 317 16.63 -24.44 9.07
CA GLU A 317 16.31 -25.70 8.40
C GLU A 317 17.57 -26.46 7.95
N VAL A 318 18.57 -25.75 7.41
CA VAL A 318 19.85 -26.34 7.00
C VAL A 318 20.56 -27.03 8.17
N VAL A 319 20.59 -26.41 9.36
CA VAL A 319 21.21 -27.02 10.55
C VAL A 319 20.38 -28.21 11.02
N LEU A 320 19.06 -28.08 11.14
CA LEU A 320 18.19 -29.16 11.60
C LEU A 320 18.23 -30.38 10.67
N GLN A 321 18.37 -30.18 9.36
CA GLN A 321 18.52 -31.27 8.39
C GLN A 321 19.81 -32.08 8.60
N LYS A 322 20.91 -31.44 9.02
CA LYS A 322 22.16 -32.16 9.37
C LYS A 322 22.04 -32.95 10.67
N LEU A 323 21.20 -32.50 11.60
CA LEU A 323 21.06 -33.09 12.93
C LEU A 323 20.00 -34.22 13.00
N LYS A 324 19.17 -34.37 11.97
CA LYS A 324 17.99 -35.27 11.99
C LYS A 324 18.33 -36.74 12.19
N ASP A 325 19.53 -37.16 11.79
CA ASP A 325 19.98 -38.55 11.90
C ASP A 325 20.66 -38.82 13.25
N LEU A 326 21.01 -37.76 14.00
CA LEU A 326 21.66 -37.84 15.31
C LEU A 326 20.64 -37.90 16.46
N HIS A 327 19.48 -37.28 16.28
CA HIS A 327 18.41 -37.25 17.27
C HIS A 327 17.04 -37.10 16.60
N PRO A 328 15.97 -37.69 17.13
CA PRO A 328 14.61 -37.55 16.56
C PRO A 328 14.07 -36.11 16.60
N LEU A 329 14.47 -35.30 17.60
CA LEU A 329 13.95 -33.95 17.82
C LEU A 329 14.06 -33.02 16.58
N PRO A 330 15.22 -32.85 15.90
CA PRO A 330 15.30 -32.05 14.68
C PRO A 330 14.27 -32.40 13.60
N LYS A 331 13.98 -33.69 13.38
CA LYS A 331 12.97 -34.13 12.40
C LYS A 331 11.56 -33.69 12.81
N ILE A 332 11.21 -33.86 14.09
CA ILE A 332 9.93 -33.43 14.66
C ILE A 332 9.77 -31.91 14.53
N ILE A 333 10.83 -31.14 14.81
CA ILE A 333 10.80 -29.67 14.71
C ILE A 333 10.64 -29.19 13.27
N LEU A 334 11.30 -29.85 12.31
CA LEU A 334 11.13 -29.52 10.89
C LEU A 334 9.67 -29.72 10.45
N GLU A 335 9.05 -30.84 10.82
CA GLU A 335 7.64 -31.10 10.55
C GLU A 335 6.74 -30.08 11.28
N TYR A 336 6.98 -29.83 12.57
CA TYR A 336 6.23 -28.85 13.36
C TYR A 336 6.25 -27.47 12.71
N ARG A 337 7.43 -26.98 12.30
CA ARG A 337 7.56 -25.66 11.65
C ARG A 337 6.84 -25.61 10.31
N GLN A 338 6.88 -26.70 9.53
CA GLN A 338 6.14 -26.79 8.27
C GLN A 338 4.63 -26.71 8.52
N VAL A 339 4.09 -27.57 9.40
CA VAL A 339 2.65 -27.60 9.74
C VAL A 339 2.21 -26.28 10.38
N HIS A 340 3.03 -25.70 11.25
CA HIS A 340 2.75 -24.44 11.94
C HIS A 340 2.67 -23.29 10.95
N LYS A 341 3.60 -23.19 10.00
CA LYS A 341 3.57 -22.17 8.93
C LYS A 341 2.33 -22.34 8.04
N MET A 342 1.99 -23.57 7.67
CA MET A 342 0.77 -23.86 6.91
C MET A 342 -0.48 -23.37 7.64
N LYS A 343 -0.60 -23.69 8.94
CA LYS A 343 -1.74 -23.26 9.75
C LYS A 343 -1.76 -21.75 9.98
N SER A 344 -0.70 -21.22 10.57
CA SER A 344 -0.64 -19.84 11.05
C SER A 344 -0.71 -18.84 9.88
N THR A 345 0.07 -19.04 8.83
CA THR A 345 0.17 -18.07 7.74
C THR A 345 -0.87 -18.31 6.65
N TYR A 346 -0.98 -19.55 6.16
CA TYR A 346 -1.75 -19.83 4.93
C TYR A 346 -3.20 -20.23 5.18
N VAL A 347 -3.56 -20.64 6.40
CA VAL A 347 -4.93 -20.98 6.77
C VAL A 347 -5.53 -19.89 7.65
N ASP A 348 -5.03 -19.73 8.88
CA ASP A 348 -5.59 -18.80 9.86
C ASP A 348 -5.32 -17.34 9.48
N GLY A 349 -4.09 -17.01 9.05
CA GLY A 349 -3.76 -15.68 8.52
C GLY A 349 -4.52 -15.33 7.24
N LEU A 350 -4.86 -16.32 6.41
CA LEU A 350 -5.70 -16.09 5.25
C LEU A 350 -7.15 -15.79 5.67
N ARG A 351 -7.67 -16.49 6.68
CA ARG A 351 -9.02 -16.30 7.22
C ARG A 351 -9.23 -14.88 7.78
N THR A 352 -8.22 -14.30 8.44
CA THR A 352 -8.33 -12.93 8.96
C THR A 352 -8.44 -11.87 7.86
N CYS A 353 -7.94 -12.18 6.66
CA CYS A 353 -8.03 -11.29 5.50
C CYS A 353 -9.34 -11.46 4.71
N MET A 354 -10.20 -12.42 5.07
CA MET A 354 -11.42 -12.72 4.32
C MET A 354 -12.55 -11.72 4.62
N ARG A 355 -13.25 -11.28 3.58
CA ARG A 355 -14.51 -10.53 3.65
C ARG A 355 -15.56 -11.18 2.76
N LYS A 356 -16.67 -11.63 3.34
CA LYS A 356 -17.78 -12.29 2.64
C LYS A 356 -17.36 -13.48 1.74
N GLY A 357 -16.36 -14.27 2.16
CA GLY A 357 -15.87 -15.42 1.39
C GLY A 357 -14.78 -15.11 0.35
N PHE A 358 -14.33 -13.85 0.29
CA PHE A 358 -13.31 -13.40 -0.65
C PHE A 358 -12.12 -12.76 0.04
N ILE A 359 -10.98 -12.75 -0.63
CA ILE A 359 -9.79 -11.99 -0.28
C ILE A 359 -9.42 -11.03 -1.42
N SER A 360 -8.69 -9.97 -1.10
CA SER A 360 -8.04 -9.12 -2.09
C SER A 360 -6.76 -8.56 -1.46
N SER A 361 -5.63 -8.81 -2.11
CA SER A 361 -4.33 -8.33 -1.65
C SER A 361 -4.17 -6.85 -1.97
N THR A 362 -3.53 -6.11 -1.05
CA THR A 362 -3.04 -4.76 -1.32
C THR A 362 -1.62 -4.84 -1.89
N TRP A 363 -1.38 -4.19 -3.02
CA TRP A 363 -0.11 -4.15 -3.73
C TRP A 363 0.67 -2.88 -3.40
N ASN A 364 1.99 -2.99 -3.24
CA ASN A 364 2.88 -1.87 -3.00
C ASN A 364 3.98 -1.86 -4.05
N GLN A 365 4.01 -0.80 -4.85
CA GLN A 365 4.97 -0.60 -5.95
C GLN A 365 6.30 -0.05 -5.43
N THR A 366 6.26 0.83 -4.44
CA THR A 366 7.43 1.45 -3.81
C THR A 366 7.91 0.68 -2.58
N GLY A 367 7.65 -0.62 -2.54
CA GLY A 367 7.83 -1.45 -1.33
C GLY A 367 9.17 -2.16 -1.24
N THR A 368 9.94 -2.23 -2.33
CA THR A 368 11.24 -2.92 -2.33
C THR A 368 12.29 -2.09 -3.05
N VAL A 369 13.54 -2.19 -2.61
CA VAL A 369 14.69 -1.56 -3.29
C VAL A 369 14.97 -2.16 -4.67
N THR A 370 14.51 -3.40 -4.88
CA THR A 370 14.81 -4.22 -6.07
C THR A 370 13.90 -3.92 -7.27
N GLY A 371 12.90 -3.05 -7.12
CA GLY A 371 11.88 -2.82 -8.15
C GLY A 371 10.76 -3.88 -8.19
N ARG A 372 10.78 -4.87 -7.30
CA ARG A 372 9.70 -5.88 -7.21
C ARG A 372 8.49 -5.30 -6.49
N ILE A 373 7.30 -5.59 -7.01
CA ILE A 373 6.05 -5.34 -6.28
C ILE A 373 5.97 -6.23 -5.04
N SER A 374 5.39 -5.72 -3.95
CA SER A 374 5.06 -6.50 -2.76
C SER A 374 3.56 -6.54 -2.50
N ALA A 375 3.06 -7.61 -1.88
CA ALA A 375 1.65 -7.78 -1.54
C ALA A 375 1.44 -7.94 -0.03
N LYS A 376 0.35 -7.37 0.49
CA LYS A 376 -0.07 -7.51 1.90
C LYS A 376 -1.58 -7.75 2.04
N HIS A 377 -1.98 -8.33 3.17
CA HIS A 377 -3.37 -8.56 3.58
C HIS A 377 -4.29 -9.24 2.53
N PRO A 378 -3.96 -10.45 2.04
CA PRO A 378 -2.82 -11.29 2.40
C PRO A 378 -1.62 -11.10 1.44
N ASN A 379 -0.44 -11.58 1.83
CA ASN A 379 0.70 -11.69 0.90
C ASN A 379 0.50 -12.91 -0.01
N ILE A 380 -0.11 -12.70 -1.19
CA ILE A 380 -0.37 -13.77 -2.16
C ILE A 380 0.91 -14.31 -2.82
N GLN A 381 1.97 -13.51 -2.89
CA GLN A 381 3.26 -13.92 -3.47
C GLN A 381 3.97 -14.96 -2.58
N GLY A 382 3.65 -14.96 -1.29
CA GLY A 382 4.26 -15.85 -0.30
C GLY A 382 3.53 -17.17 -0.09
N ILE A 383 2.41 -17.43 -0.78
CA ILE A 383 1.64 -18.67 -0.62
C ILE A 383 2.48 -19.89 -1.04
N SER A 384 2.44 -20.96 -0.24
CA SER A 384 3.21 -22.18 -0.55
C SER A 384 2.82 -22.76 -1.90
N LYS A 385 3.80 -22.95 -2.79
CA LYS A 385 3.61 -23.58 -4.10
C LYS A 385 3.36 -25.09 -3.99
N HIS A 386 4.00 -25.75 -3.04
CA HIS A 386 3.94 -27.20 -2.89
C HIS A 386 2.93 -27.59 -1.80
N PRO A 387 2.06 -28.59 -2.06
CA PRO A 387 1.19 -29.12 -1.03
C PRO A 387 2.01 -29.86 0.03
N VAL A 388 1.58 -29.74 1.28
CA VAL A 388 2.17 -30.47 2.41
C VAL A 388 1.36 -31.74 2.66
N ARG A 389 2.06 -32.86 2.85
CA ARG A 389 1.43 -34.13 3.26
C ARG A 389 1.48 -34.25 4.77
N ILE A 390 0.36 -34.65 5.36
CA ILE A 390 0.24 -34.80 6.81
C ILE A 390 -0.31 -36.17 7.10
N THR A 391 0.39 -36.91 7.96
CA THR A 391 -0.02 -38.24 8.38
C THR A 391 -1.13 -38.10 9.42
N LYS A 392 -2.32 -38.60 9.11
CA LYS A 392 -3.43 -38.67 10.07
C LYS A 392 -3.27 -39.94 10.89
N LYS A 393 -2.80 -39.84 12.14
CA LYS A 393 -2.87 -40.96 13.09
C LYS A 393 -4.33 -41.11 13.52
N GLN A 394 -5.03 -42.13 13.01
CA GLN A 394 -6.35 -42.48 13.53
C GLN A 394 -6.15 -43.14 14.90
N PHE A 395 -6.59 -42.49 15.97
CA PHE A 395 -6.76 -43.16 17.26
C PHE A 395 -7.93 -44.14 17.13
N ILE A 396 -7.61 -45.41 16.89
CA ILE A 396 -8.56 -46.50 17.15
C ILE A 396 -8.71 -46.53 18.67
N LYS A 397 -9.84 -46.06 19.19
CA LYS A 397 -10.23 -46.32 20.58
C LYS A 397 -10.34 -47.83 20.73
N GLY A 398 -9.32 -48.45 21.34
CA GLY A 398 -9.40 -49.83 21.79
C GLY A 398 -10.57 -49.97 22.76
N LYS A 399 -11.36 -51.04 22.56
CA LYS A 399 -12.48 -51.43 23.41
C LYS A 399 -12.03 -51.77 24.83
#